data_AF-A0A3P8X008-F1
#
_entry.id   AF-A0A3P8X008-F1
#
_cell.length_a   1.000
_cell.length_b   1.000
_cell.length_c   1.000
_cell.angle_alpha   90.00
_cell.angle_beta   90.00
_cell.angle_gamma   90.00
#
_symmetry.space_group_name_H-M   'P 1'
#
loop_
_entity.id
_entity.type
_entity.pdbx_description
1 polymer ?
#
loop_
_entity_poly.entity_id
_entity_poly.type
_entity_poly.pdbx_seq_one_letter_code
_entity_poly.pdbx_strand_id
1 'polypeptide(L)'
;QAVNDIFDKVDFDGIKLINFKVKSLTVITEEDKTDPLNRLYIGPEKLLSLFSENNWGNFCLSYLLTNRDYSGVLGLAWEGRANWGGICSEYTTLRNGQMSTLNTGLVTVQNYGQFLPARLVQLTLAHELGHSLGSPHDEGPNCGNLGSTGGKGRFLMFPQATDEIRENNDRFSPCSVEHISKVLHQKKDNCFVIDQPICGNQIVEGDEECDVGHNDTDLCCHSAKDPVGVQCRLRKGKVCPSQGLCCGQDCGFRPVGHVCDEETDCLRESVCSGLSPLCPQPMAKENLTVCSEGTRVCLNGVCAESVCVKHGLQQCDCPGDSMMEKCHTCCQQPEPDTCASTTSSVLSRYFQKKELPLVGGAPCYGNQGYCDKFHKCRLLDADGPIARLKNSFLHLDDFDDLGEWMKAHWWAILLVILTLSGVMGCTVCLCSQTLNTREPGLTSDT
;
A
#
# COMPACT_ATOMS: atom_id res chain seq x y z
N GLN A 1 3.79 2.39 -16.80
CA GLN A 1 5.18 2.73 -17.21
C GLN A 1 6.24 2.42 -16.16
N ALA A 2 6.30 3.11 -15.01
CA ALA A 2 7.43 2.94 -14.06
C ALA A 2 7.66 1.49 -13.58
N VAL A 3 6.58 0.72 -13.42
CA VAL A 3 6.65 -0.73 -13.13
C VAL A 3 7.30 -1.50 -14.30
N ASN A 4 6.90 -1.21 -15.54
CA ASN A 4 7.47 -1.84 -16.73
C ASN A 4 8.97 -1.58 -16.83
N ASP A 5 9.44 -0.38 -16.48
CA ASP A 5 10.88 -0.06 -16.44
C ASP A 5 11.68 -0.93 -15.46
N ILE A 6 11.02 -1.60 -14.51
CA ILE A 6 11.61 -2.57 -13.58
C ILE A 6 11.56 -3.97 -14.21
N PHE A 7 10.38 -4.44 -14.61
CA PHE A 7 10.18 -5.81 -15.09
C PHE A 7 10.83 -6.10 -16.45
N ASP A 8 10.90 -5.12 -17.36
CA ASP A 8 11.51 -5.28 -18.68
C ASP A 8 13.01 -5.55 -18.66
N LYS A 9 13.68 -5.17 -17.57
CA LYS A 9 15.14 -5.35 -17.40
C LYS A 9 15.52 -6.75 -16.93
N VAL A 10 14.54 -7.60 -16.62
CA VAL A 10 14.76 -8.88 -15.94
C VAL A 10 14.61 -10.04 -16.94
N ASP A 11 15.53 -11.01 -16.83
CA ASP A 11 15.46 -12.28 -17.55
C ASP A 11 14.93 -13.36 -16.60
N PHE A 12 13.65 -13.70 -16.74
CA PHE A 12 12.99 -14.74 -15.95
C PHE A 12 13.20 -16.11 -16.62
N ASP A 13 14.43 -16.63 -16.51
CA ASP A 13 14.84 -17.94 -17.05
C ASP A 13 14.52 -18.11 -18.56
N GLY A 14 14.90 -17.12 -19.36
CA GLY A 14 14.65 -17.09 -20.80
C GLY A 14 13.37 -16.35 -21.20
N ILE A 15 12.51 -15.99 -20.24
CA ILE A 15 11.34 -15.13 -20.47
C ILE A 15 11.75 -13.67 -20.23
N LYS A 16 11.76 -12.87 -21.30
CA LYS A 16 12.18 -11.45 -21.30
C LYS A 16 11.02 -10.54 -21.68
N LEU A 17 11.17 -9.24 -21.41
CA LEU A 17 10.24 -8.18 -21.84
C LEU A 17 8.82 -8.37 -21.27
N ILE A 18 8.75 -8.72 -19.98
CA ILE A 18 7.46 -8.82 -19.28
C ILE A 18 6.95 -7.42 -19.00
N ASN A 19 5.82 -7.11 -19.61
CA ASN A 19 5.17 -5.81 -19.54
C ASN A 19 3.74 -5.89 -19.00
N PHE A 20 3.33 -4.83 -18.29
CA PHE A 20 1.96 -4.64 -17.83
C PHE A 20 1.29 -3.55 -18.66
N LYS A 21 0.04 -3.81 -19.05
CA LYS A 21 -0.80 -2.87 -19.78
C LYS A 21 -2.17 -2.77 -19.14
N VAL A 22 -2.65 -1.55 -18.99
CA VAL A 22 -3.97 -1.32 -18.41
C VAL A 22 -5.02 -1.61 -19.47
N LYS A 23 -5.84 -2.64 -19.25
CA LYS A 23 -6.94 -2.98 -20.17
C LYS A 23 -8.21 -2.19 -19.86
N SER A 24 -8.43 -1.84 -18.59
CA SER A 24 -9.57 -1.06 -18.13
C SER A 24 -9.15 -0.24 -16.91
N LEU A 25 -9.59 1.01 -16.86
CA LEU A 25 -9.40 1.91 -15.73
C LEU A 25 -10.77 2.43 -15.28
N THR A 26 -11.06 2.25 -13.99
CA THR A 26 -12.29 2.76 -13.39
C THR A 26 -11.91 3.66 -12.22
N VAL A 27 -12.29 4.93 -12.29
CA VAL A 27 -12.09 5.91 -11.22
C VAL A 27 -13.44 6.13 -10.54
N ILE A 28 -13.53 5.77 -9.26
CA ILE A 28 -14.73 5.96 -8.45
C ILE A 28 -14.66 7.37 -7.87
N THR A 29 -15.49 8.30 -8.38
CA THR A 29 -15.53 9.70 -7.93
C THR A 29 -16.64 9.98 -6.93
N GLU A 30 -17.73 9.20 -6.97
CA GLU A 30 -18.85 9.30 -6.05
C GLU A 30 -18.88 8.09 -5.11
N GLU A 31 -18.86 8.36 -3.81
CA GLU A 31 -18.94 7.31 -2.79
C GLU A 31 -20.37 6.78 -2.68
N ASP A 32 -20.66 5.66 -3.35
CA ASP A 32 -21.86 4.90 -3.07
C ASP A 32 -21.74 4.27 -1.67
N LYS A 33 -22.48 4.82 -0.71
CA LYS A 33 -22.50 4.34 0.69
C LYS A 33 -23.00 2.90 0.82
N THR A 34 -23.68 2.37 -0.20
CA THR A 34 -24.18 0.99 -0.21
C THR A 34 -23.12 -0.03 -0.63
N ASP A 35 -22.09 0.42 -1.35
CA ASP A 35 -20.98 -0.43 -1.76
C ASP A 35 -20.14 -0.86 -0.54
N PRO A 36 -20.01 -2.18 -0.27
CA PRO A 36 -19.14 -2.68 0.80
C PRO A 36 -17.70 -2.19 0.73
N LEU A 37 -17.18 -1.88 -0.46
CA LEU A 37 -15.83 -1.34 -0.68
C LEU A 37 -15.67 0.08 -0.12
N ASN A 38 -16.76 0.84 0.03
CA ASN A 38 -16.74 2.25 0.48
C ASN A 38 -16.85 2.42 2.00
N ARG A 39 -16.85 1.33 2.79
CA ARG A 39 -16.85 1.42 4.26
C ARG A 39 -15.58 2.12 4.78
N LEU A 40 -15.75 3.10 5.66
CA LEU A 40 -14.66 3.95 6.17
C LEU A 40 -13.59 3.20 6.98
N TYR A 41 -13.98 2.21 7.79
CA TYR A 41 -13.08 1.48 8.69
C TYR A 41 -12.98 0.01 8.28
N ILE A 42 -12.27 -0.25 7.20
CA ILE A 42 -12.03 -1.59 6.68
C ILE A 42 -10.52 -1.87 6.66
N GLY A 43 -10.09 -3.01 7.21
CA GLY A 43 -8.70 -3.45 7.14
C GLY A 43 -8.28 -3.85 5.72
N PRO A 44 -6.98 -3.82 5.39
CA PRO A 44 -6.49 -4.09 4.04
C PRO A 44 -6.84 -5.51 3.58
N GLU A 45 -6.77 -6.52 4.45
CA GLU A 45 -7.11 -7.91 4.13
C GLU A 45 -8.60 -8.06 3.80
N LYS A 46 -9.46 -7.39 4.59
CA LYS A 46 -10.90 -7.44 4.32
C LYS A 46 -11.26 -6.67 3.06
N LEU A 47 -10.59 -5.55 2.78
CA LEU A 47 -10.79 -4.82 1.53
C LEU A 47 -10.36 -5.65 0.31
N LEU A 48 -9.18 -6.27 0.36
CA LEU A 48 -8.73 -7.17 -0.71
C LEU A 48 -9.72 -8.31 -0.92
N SER A 49 -10.17 -8.93 0.18
CA SER A 49 -11.17 -10.01 0.13
C SER A 49 -12.46 -9.54 -0.56
N LEU A 50 -13.04 -8.40 -0.15
CA LEU A 50 -14.24 -7.86 -0.79
C LEU A 50 -14.01 -7.55 -2.27
N PHE A 51 -12.86 -6.98 -2.61
CA PHE A 51 -12.52 -6.68 -3.99
C PHE A 51 -12.38 -7.96 -4.85
N SER A 52 -11.85 -9.03 -4.25
CA SER A 52 -11.69 -10.34 -4.87
C SER A 52 -13.00 -11.08 -5.09
N GLU A 53 -14.09 -10.70 -4.41
CA GLU A 53 -15.43 -11.29 -4.61
C GLU A 53 -16.01 -10.96 -5.99
N ASN A 54 -15.51 -9.92 -6.65
CA ASN A 54 -15.88 -9.60 -8.02
C ASN A 54 -15.23 -10.57 -9.03
N ASN A 55 -15.85 -10.73 -10.20
CA ASN A 55 -15.30 -11.56 -11.27
C ASN A 55 -14.29 -10.76 -12.11
N TRP A 56 -13.01 -11.04 -11.89
CA TRP A 56 -11.89 -10.43 -12.63
C TRP A 56 -11.24 -11.37 -13.65
N GLY A 57 -11.89 -12.48 -14.01
CA GLY A 57 -11.31 -13.52 -14.88
C GLY A 57 -10.94 -13.06 -16.30
N ASN A 58 -11.46 -11.92 -16.75
CA ASN A 58 -11.15 -11.33 -18.06
C ASN A 58 -9.83 -10.52 -18.10
N PHE A 59 -9.12 -10.46 -16.97
CA PHE A 59 -7.87 -9.72 -16.79
C PHE A 59 -6.79 -10.65 -16.26
N CYS A 60 -5.53 -10.36 -16.61
CA CYS A 60 -4.39 -11.06 -16.00
C CYS A 60 -4.32 -10.80 -14.49
N LEU A 61 -4.46 -9.52 -14.11
CA LEU A 61 -4.53 -9.02 -12.74
C LEU A 61 -5.54 -7.87 -12.66
N SER A 62 -6.09 -7.64 -11.48
CA SER A 62 -6.93 -6.48 -11.16
C SER A 62 -6.46 -5.82 -9.85
N TYR A 63 -6.24 -4.51 -9.85
CA TYR A 63 -5.62 -3.82 -8.72
C TYR A 63 -6.47 -2.64 -8.26
N LEU A 64 -6.60 -2.51 -6.94
CA LEU A 64 -7.27 -1.37 -6.29
C LEU A 64 -6.22 -0.39 -5.78
N LEU A 65 -6.26 0.84 -6.27
CA LEU A 65 -5.50 1.95 -5.69
C LEU A 65 -6.40 2.72 -4.72
N THR A 66 -5.96 2.91 -3.48
CA THR A 66 -6.74 3.60 -2.44
C THR A 66 -5.89 4.66 -1.73
N ASN A 67 -6.54 5.62 -1.07
CA ASN A 67 -5.90 6.58 -0.18
C ASN A 67 -6.12 6.24 1.30
N ARG A 68 -6.48 5.00 1.63
CA ARG A 68 -6.69 4.56 3.01
C ARG A 68 -5.37 4.31 3.73
N ASP A 69 -5.26 4.86 4.93
CA ASP A 69 -4.09 4.63 5.79
C ASP A 69 -4.25 3.34 6.59
N TYR A 70 -3.36 2.37 6.32
CA TYR A 70 -3.31 1.09 7.02
C TYR A 70 -2.20 1.01 8.06
N SER A 71 -1.64 2.16 8.47
CA SER A 71 -0.70 2.25 9.59
C SER A 71 0.49 1.28 9.47
N GLY A 72 1.17 1.30 8.31
CA GLY A 72 2.37 0.52 8.04
C GLY A 72 2.26 -0.46 6.87
N VAL A 73 1.04 -0.81 6.45
CA VAL A 73 0.80 -1.68 5.28
C VAL A 73 0.58 -0.82 4.04
N LEU A 74 1.50 -0.88 3.07
CA LEU A 74 1.43 -0.08 1.83
C LEU A 74 0.69 -0.79 0.70
N GLY A 75 0.59 -2.12 0.75
CA GLY A 75 -0.04 -2.93 -0.27
C GLY A 75 -0.33 -4.34 0.23
N LEU A 76 -1.15 -5.05 -0.54
CA LEU A 76 -1.43 -6.47 -0.32
C LEU A 76 -1.86 -7.11 -1.64
N ALA A 77 -1.28 -8.26 -1.98
CA ALA A 77 -1.69 -9.03 -3.15
C ALA A 77 -1.78 -10.53 -2.86
N TRP A 78 -2.60 -11.23 -3.65
CA TRP A 78 -2.59 -12.68 -3.64
C TRP A 78 -1.34 -13.22 -4.33
N GLU A 79 -0.53 -13.96 -3.58
CA GLU A 79 0.67 -14.60 -4.11
C GLU A 79 0.34 -15.60 -5.23
N GLY A 80 1.08 -15.50 -6.33
CA GLY A 80 0.99 -16.41 -7.45
C GLY A 80 1.47 -17.82 -7.10
N ARG A 81 0.61 -18.82 -7.23
CA ARG A 81 0.99 -20.23 -7.17
C ARG A 81 0.49 -20.99 -8.39
N ALA A 82 1.06 -22.17 -8.62
CA ALA A 82 0.76 -23.03 -9.76
C ALA A 82 -0.76 -23.16 -10.06
N ASN A 83 -1.56 -23.41 -9.02
CA ASN A 83 -2.98 -23.75 -9.17
C ASN A 83 -3.96 -22.70 -8.62
N TRP A 84 -3.49 -21.63 -7.98
CA TRP A 84 -4.36 -20.60 -7.39
C TRP A 84 -3.55 -19.33 -7.11
N GLY A 85 -4.24 -18.20 -6.99
CA GLY A 85 -3.61 -16.93 -6.63
C GLY A 85 -2.77 -16.31 -7.74
N GLY A 86 -2.66 -14.98 -7.71
CA GLY A 86 -1.85 -14.21 -8.64
C GLY A 86 -2.31 -14.28 -10.10
N ILE A 87 -1.37 -14.12 -11.03
CA ILE A 87 -1.66 -13.96 -12.47
C ILE A 87 -2.54 -15.08 -13.03
N CYS A 88 -3.41 -14.72 -13.97
CA CYS A 88 -4.27 -15.67 -14.71
C CYS A 88 -5.12 -16.59 -13.81
N SER A 89 -5.51 -16.13 -12.61
CA SER A 89 -6.41 -16.90 -11.75
C SER A 89 -7.87 -16.73 -12.19
N GLU A 90 -8.59 -17.84 -12.34
CA GLU A 90 -9.99 -17.85 -12.72
C GLU A 90 -10.93 -17.61 -11.52
N TYR A 91 -12.18 -17.27 -11.82
CA TYR A 91 -13.24 -17.12 -10.82
C TYR A 91 -13.60 -18.50 -10.24
N THR A 92 -13.35 -18.69 -8.95
CA THR A 92 -13.47 -20.00 -8.29
C THR A 92 -14.13 -19.90 -6.93
N THR A 93 -14.66 -21.02 -6.44
CA THR A 93 -15.27 -21.12 -5.12
C THR A 93 -14.20 -21.44 -4.08
N LEU A 94 -14.00 -20.52 -3.14
CA LEU A 94 -13.12 -20.69 -2.00
C LEU A 94 -13.68 -21.71 -1.00
N ARG A 95 -12.83 -22.19 -0.08
CA ARG A 95 -13.21 -23.20 0.93
C ARG A 95 -14.36 -22.78 1.84
N ASN A 96 -14.57 -21.48 2.02
CA ASN A 96 -15.66 -20.90 2.80
C ASN A 96 -16.99 -20.79 2.00
N GLY A 97 -17.04 -21.32 0.77
CA GLY A 97 -18.20 -21.26 -0.12
C GLY A 97 -18.36 -19.94 -0.89
N GLN A 98 -17.46 -18.98 -0.66
CA GLN A 98 -17.48 -17.69 -1.34
C GLN A 98 -16.86 -17.80 -2.73
N MET A 99 -17.51 -17.21 -3.74
CA MET A 99 -16.91 -17.12 -5.06
C MET A 99 -15.99 -15.90 -5.13
N SER A 100 -14.79 -16.08 -5.70
CA SER A 100 -13.79 -15.02 -5.78
C SER A 100 -12.81 -15.25 -6.93
N THR A 101 -12.20 -14.19 -7.44
CA THR A 101 -11.04 -14.25 -8.32
C THR A 101 -9.80 -13.79 -7.54
N LEU A 102 -8.78 -14.66 -7.44
CA LEU A 102 -7.57 -14.40 -6.65
C LEU A 102 -6.42 -13.80 -7.48
N ASN A 103 -6.73 -13.10 -8.57
CA ASN A 103 -5.78 -12.35 -9.40
C ASN A 103 -5.75 -10.86 -9.00
N THR A 104 -5.98 -10.58 -7.72
CA THR A 104 -6.22 -9.24 -7.20
C THR A 104 -5.11 -8.75 -6.28
N GLY A 105 -4.94 -7.43 -6.23
CA GLY A 105 -4.10 -6.74 -5.27
C GLY A 105 -4.63 -5.36 -4.91
N LEU A 106 -4.07 -4.76 -3.87
CA LEU A 106 -4.33 -3.38 -3.47
C LEU A 106 -3.02 -2.66 -3.15
N VAL A 107 -3.00 -1.37 -3.41
CA VAL A 107 -1.93 -0.46 -3.00
C VAL A 107 -2.56 0.79 -2.42
N THR A 108 -2.01 1.29 -1.32
CA THR A 108 -2.37 2.59 -0.78
C THR A 108 -1.35 3.67 -1.15
N VAL A 109 -1.83 4.89 -1.37
CA VAL A 109 -1.01 6.08 -1.59
C VAL A 109 -0.76 6.88 -0.31
N GLN A 110 -1.27 6.40 0.84
CA GLN A 110 -1.14 7.07 2.13
C GLN A 110 -0.58 6.11 3.18
N ASN A 111 0.30 6.61 4.06
CA ASN A 111 0.78 5.90 5.22
C ASN A 111 0.93 6.87 6.40
N TYR A 112 0.42 6.49 7.58
CA TYR A 112 0.46 7.31 8.79
C TYR A 112 0.01 8.77 8.60
N GLY A 113 -1.06 8.95 7.84
CA GLY A 113 -1.65 10.25 7.53
C GLY A 113 -0.90 11.05 6.45
N GLN A 114 0.21 10.57 5.91
CA GLN A 114 1.02 11.26 4.91
C GLN A 114 0.87 10.61 3.53
N PHE A 115 0.77 11.43 2.48
CA PHE A 115 0.84 10.93 1.11
C PHE A 115 2.25 10.45 0.78
N LEU A 116 2.34 9.28 0.16
CA LEU A 116 3.61 8.69 -0.25
C LEU A 116 4.12 9.37 -1.52
N PRO A 117 5.44 9.60 -1.67
CA PRO A 117 6.01 10.05 -2.93
C PRO A 117 5.67 9.09 -4.07
N ALA A 118 5.43 9.62 -5.27
CA ALA A 118 5.05 8.82 -6.44
C ALA A 118 5.99 7.64 -6.71
N ARG A 119 7.31 7.84 -6.55
CA ARG A 119 8.31 6.77 -6.74
C ARG A 119 8.11 5.62 -5.73
N LEU A 120 7.75 5.92 -4.48
CA LEU A 120 7.52 4.88 -3.48
C LEU A 120 6.25 4.09 -3.82
N VAL A 121 5.17 4.75 -4.23
CA VAL A 121 3.94 4.09 -4.70
C VAL A 121 4.22 3.17 -5.89
N GLN A 122 5.07 3.61 -6.84
CA GLN A 122 5.47 2.79 -7.99
C GLN A 122 6.25 1.54 -7.57
N LEU A 123 7.17 1.66 -6.59
CA LEU A 123 7.91 0.53 -6.04
C LEU A 123 6.99 -0.42 -5.28
N THR A 124 6.07 0.10 -4.46
CA THR A 124 5.06 -0.70 -3.78
C THR A 124 4.19 -1.46 -4.78
N LEU A 125 3.72 -0.81 -5.85
CA LEU A 125 2.96 -1.51 -6.90
C LEU A 125 3.79 -2.61 -7.58
N ALA A 126 5.06 -2.35 -7.88
CA ALA A 126 5.94 -3.36 -8.46
C ALA A 126 6.19 -4.54 -7.50
N HIS A 127 6.29 -4.28 -6.20
CA HIS A 127 6.40 -5.29 -5.14
C HIS A 127 5.16 -6.20 -5.10
N GLU A 128 3.96 -5.61 -5.03
CA GLU A 128 2.71 -6.39 -5.00
C GLU A 128 2.50 -7.20 -6.29
N LEU A 129 2.90 -6.64 -7.45
CA LEU A 129 2.90 -7.39 -8.72
C LEU A 129 3.91 -8.54 -8.70
N GLY A 130 5.04 -8.37 -8.02
CA GLY A 130 6.01 -9.44 -7.75
C GLY A 130 5.39 -10.60 -6.95
N HIS A 131 4.59 -10.30 -5.93
CA HIS A 131 3.80 -11.31 -5.22
C HIS A 131 2.80 -11.99 -6.15
N SER A 132 2.06 -11.24 -6.95
CA SER A 132 1.09 -11.78 -7.91
C SER A 132 1.74 -12.69 -8.97
N LEU A 133 3.02 -12.47 -9.26
CA LEU A 133 3.84 -13.30 -10.13
C LEU A 133 4.52 -14.47 -9.41
N GLY A 134 4.36 -14.58 -8.10
CA GLY A 134 4.73 -15.75 -7.30
C GLY A 134 6.01 -15.61 -6.49
N SER A 135 6.60 -14.40 -6.40
CA SER A 135 7.71 -14.19 -5.47
C SER A 135 7.19 -14.08 -4.03
N PRO A 136 7.73 -14.86 -3.08
CA PRO A 136 7.61 -14.52 -1.67
C PRO A 136 8.53 -13.32 -1.35
N HIS A 137 8.52 -12.91 -0.08
CA HIS A 137 9.51 -11.96 0.42
C HIS A 137 10.94 -12.52 0.36
N ASP A 138 11.92 -11.63 0.17
CA ASP A 138 13.33 -11.97 0.20
C ASP A 138 13.81 -12.24 1.63
N GLU A 139 13.78 -13.52 2.03
CA GLU A 139 14.24 -13.97 3.35
C GLU A 139 15.58 -14.72 3.27
N GLY A 140 16.42 -14.55 4.30
CA GLY A 140 17.69 -15.27 4.44
C GLY A 140 18.88 -14.69 3.66
N PRO A 141 20.10 -15.20 3.94
CA PRO A 141 21.34 -14.62 3.43
C PRO A 141 21.48 -14.72 1.90
N ASN A 142 20.87 -15.73 1.28
CA ASN A 142 20.99 -16.00 -0.15
C ASN A 142 20.05 -15.13 -1.02
N CYS A 143 19.02 -14.53 -0.42
CA CYS A 143 17.98 -13.78 -1.14
C CYS A 143 17.97 -12.28 -0.78
N GLY A 144 18.22 -11.91 0.48
CA GLY A 144 18.04 -10.53 0.96
C GLY A 144 19.31 -9.80 1.41
N ASN A 145 20.38 -10.51 1.82
CA ASN A 145 21.57 -9.85 2.40
C ASN A 145 22.62 -9.42 1.37
N LEU A 146 22.61 -9.98 0.15
CA LEU A 146 23.52 -9.60 -0.92
C LEU A 146 23.36 -8.14 -1.40
N GLY A 147 22.17 -7.54 -1.22
CA GLY A 147 21.95 -6.13 -1.56
C GLY A 147 22.47 -5.15 -0.50
N SER A 148 22.45 -5.55 0.78
CA SER A 148 22.99 -4.73 1.87
C SER A 148 24.52 -4.69 1.90
N THR A 149 25.18 -5.74 1.39
CA THR A 149 26.64 -5.74 1.23
C THR A 149 27.06 -4.70 0.19
N GLY A 150 27.79 -3.67 0.63
CA GLY A 150 28.30 -2.60 -0.23
C GLY A 150 27.39 -1.37 -0.36
N GLY A 151 26.37 -1.24 0.48
CA GLY A 151 25.57 -0.01 0.58
C GLY A 151 24.53 0.21 -0.53
N LYS A 152 24.28 -0.79 -1.38
CA LYS A 152 23.35 -0.71 -2.52
C LYS A 152 21.86 -0.83 -2.16
N GLY A 153 21.56 -1.12 -0.90
CA GLY A 153 20.20 -1.23 -0.37
C GLY A 153 19.56 -2.60 -0.58
N ARG A 154 18.34 -2.76 -0.07
CA ARG A 154 17.57 -4.01 -0.18
C ARG A 154 16.92 -4.13 -1.57
N PHE A 155 16.61 -5.36 -1.97
CA PHE A 155 15.89 -5.64 -3.22
C PHE A 155 14.40 -5.33 -3.10
N LEU A 156 13.72 -5.30 -4.24
CA LEU A 156 12.31 -4.93 -4.36
C LEU A 156 11.38 -5.76 -3.46
N MET A 157 11.62 -7.08 -3.33
CA MET A 157 10.76 -8.00 -2.56
C MET A 157 11.12 -8.07 -1.07
N PHE A 158 11.83 -7.09 -0.53
CA PHE A 158 12.10 -7.01 0.90
C PHE A 158 10.80 -6.68 1.68
N PRO A 159 10.51 -7.36 2.81
CA PRO A 159 9.22 -7.27 3.50
C PRO A 159 8.93 -5.92 4.18
N GLN A 160 9.94 -5.04 4.31
CA GLN A 160 9.79 -3.75 4.97
C GLN A 160 10.11 -2.63 3.97
N ALA A 161 9.26 -1.62 3.91
CA ALA A 161 9.56 -0.43 3.13
C ALA A 161 10.79 0.29 3.70
N THR A 162 11.63 0.84 2.82
CA THR A 162 12.78 1.64 3.21
C THR A 162 12.56 3.09 2.82
N ASP A 163 12.79 4.02 3.75
CA ASP A 163 12.68 5.46 3.47
C ASP A 163 13.73 5.94 2.45
N GLU A 164 14.88 5.28 2.43
CA GLU A 164 15.93 5.52 1.44
C GLU A 164 15.76 4.60 0.22
N ILE A 165 15.64 5.21 -0.97
CA ILE A 165 15.63 4.51 -2.25
C ILE A 165 17.06 4.45 -2.79
N ARG A 166 17.59 3.24 -2.92
CA ARG A 166 18.94 2.91 -3.40
C ARG A 166 18.88 2.05 -4.66
N GLU A 167 20.05 1.75 -5.22
CA GLU A 167 20.22 1.04 -6.51
C GLU A 167 19.44 -0.28 -6.61
N ASN A 168 19.30 -1.04 -5.51
CA ASN A 168 18.64 -2.34 -5.56
C ASN A 168 17.11 -2.28 -5.37
N ASN A 169 16.57 -1.15 -4.90
CA ASN A 169 15.14 -1.07 -4.57
C ASN A 169 14.24 -1.20 -5.80
N ASP A 170 14.78 -1.01 -7.01
CA ASP A 170 14.08 -1.22 -8.28
C ASP A 170 14.56 -2.47 -9.04
N ARG A 171 15.12 -3.46 -8.31
CA ARG A 171 15.59 -4.74 -8.84
C ARG A 171 15.03 -5.91 -8.03
N PHE A 172 14.77 -7.01 -8.73
CA PHE A 172 14.48 -8.29 -8.10
C PHE A 172 15.75 -8.98 -7.62
N SER A 173 15.66 -9.71 -6.51
CA SER A 173 16.74 -10.59 -6.08
C SER A 173 16.81 -11.84 -6.97
N PRO A 174 17.93 -12.58 -6.97
CA PRO A 174 18.01 -13.87 -7.65
C PRO A 174 16.91 -14.86 -7.23
N CYS A 175 16.50 -14.83 -5.96
CA CYS A 175 15.43 -15.70 -5.46
C CYS A 175 14.06 -15.29 -5.99
N SER A 176 13.76 -13.98 -6.01
CA SER A 176 12.51 -13.50 -6.59
C SER A 176 12.41 -13.87 -8.07
N VAL A 177 13.52 -13.73 -8.82
CA VAL A 177 13.59 -14.15 -10.23
C VAL A 177 13.28 -15.64 -10.36
N GLU A 178 13.91 -16.51 -9.58
CA GLU A 178 13.67 -17.95 -9.63
C GLU A 178 12.20 -18.31 -9.37
N HIS A 179 11.58 -17.69 -8.36
CA HIS A 179 10.18 -17.94 -8.02
C HIS A 179 9.21 -17.46 -9.10
N ILE A 180 9.42 -16.24 -9.62
CA ILE A 180 8.61 -15.68 -10.69
C ILE A 180 8.73 -16.50 -11.98
N SER A 181 9.95 -16.93 -12.35
CA SER A 181 10.16 -17.78 -13.53
C SER A 181 9.32 -19.05 -13.49
N LYS A 182 9.27 -19.74 -12.33
CA LYS A 182 8.49 -20.97 -12.16
C LYS A 182 7.00 -20.76 -12.43
N VAL A 183 6.42 -19.66 -11.94
CA VAL A 183 5.00 -19.35 -12.14
C VAL A 183 4.75 -18.88 -13.57
N LEU A 184 5.63 -18.07 -14.15
CA LEU A 184 5.51 -17.63 -15.54
C LEU A 184 5.50 -18.81 -16.52
N HIS A 185 6.39 -19.80 -16.34
CA HIS A 185 6.40 -21.01 -17.17
C HIS A 185 5.12 -21.85 -17.08
N GLN A 186 4.36 -21.72 -15.99
CA GLN A 186 3.14 -22.50 -15.77
C GLN A 186 1.87 -21.75 -16.15
N LYS A 187 1.82 -20.44 -15.92
CA LYS A 187 0.57 -19.66 -16.00
C LYS A 187 0.52 -18.65 -17.12
N LYS A 188 1.65 -18.19 -17.67
CA LYS A 188 1.64 -17.05 -18.61
C LYS A 188 0.73 -17.30 -19.81
N ASP A 189 0.75 -18.51 -20.35
CA ASP A 189 0.03 -18.87 -21.58
C ASP A 189 -1.49 -18.92 -21.40
N ASN A 190 -1.97 -18.86 -20.15
CA ASN A 190 -3.41 -18.86 -19.85
C ASN A 190 -4.07 -17.51 -20.10
N CYS A 191 -3.32 -16.39 -20.02
CA CYS A 191 -3.95 -15.06 -20.12
C CYS A 191 -3.06 -13.93 -20.68
N PHE A 192 -1.76 -14.16 -20.93
CA PHE A 192 -0.90 -13.14 -21.50
C PHE A 192 -1.26 -12.87 -22.96
N VAL A 193 -1.08 -11.62 -23.38
CA VAL A 193 -1.39 -11.16 -24.73
C VAL A 193 -0.19 -10.46 -25.35
N ILE A 194 -0.20 -10.33 -26.68
CA ILE A 194 0.79 -9.55 -27.41
C ILE A 194 0.53 -8.07 -27.13
N ASP A 195 1.59 -7.28 -26.97
CA ASP A 195 1.50 -5.84 -26.76
C ASP A 195 0.87 -5.13 -27.97
N GLN A 196 -0.31 -4.55 -27.77
CA GLN A 196 -1.05 -3.75 -28.75
C GLN A 196 -1.74 -2.59 -28.02
N PRO A 197 -1.78 -1.36 -28.58
CA PRO A 197 -2.51 -0.23 -28.01
C PRO A 197 -3.97 -0.58 -27.72
N ILE A 198 -4.53 -0.08 -26.61
CA ILE A 198 -5.90 -0.37 -26.20
C ILE A 198 -6.72 0.92 -26.12
N CYS A 199 -7.36 1.26 -27.24
CA CYS A 199 -8.32 2.36 -27.27
C CYS A 199 -9.51 2.06 -26.33
N GLY A 200 -9.67 2.90 -25.31
CA GLY A 200 -10.76 2.84 -24.35
C GLY A 200 -10.31 2.70 -22.89
N ASN A 201 -9.01 2.55 -22.63
CA ASN A 201 -8.42 2.42 -21.30
C ASN A 201 -8.05 3.77 -20.66
N GLN A 202 -8.29 4.87 -21.38
CA GLN A 202 -8.03 6.26 -21.00
C GLN A 202 -6.54 6.65 -20.99
N ILE A 203 -5.69 5.88 -21.66
CA ILE A 203 -4.25 6.12 -21.76
C ILE A 203 -3.90 6.19 -23.23
N VAL A 204 -3.32 7.31 -23.66
CA VAL A 204 -2.92 7.49 -25.06
C VAL A 204 -1.69 6.62 -25.37
N GLU A 205 -1.84 5.67 -26.28
CA GLU A 205 -0.79 4.69 -26.62
C GLU A 205 -0.57 4.56 -28.13
N GLY A 206 0.67 4.28 -28.55
CA GLY A 206 0.98 4.00 -29.96
C GLY A 206 0.68 5.17 -30.90
N ASP A 207 -0.26 4.97 -31.83
CA ASP A 207 -0.71 5.95 -32.82
C ASP A 207 -2.03 6.66 -32.44
N GLU A 208 -2.53 6.45 -31.23
CA GLU A 208 -3.68 7.18 -30.69
C GLU A 208 -3.33 8.66 -30.50
N GLU A 209 -4.27 9.54 -30.83
CA GLU A 209 -4.11 10.98 -30.59
C GLU A 209 -4.77 11.41 -29.26
N CYS A 210 -5.69 10.58 -28.75
CA CYS A 210 -6.50 10.80 -27.57
C CYS A 210 -7.18 9.50 -27.13
N ASP A 211 -7.56 9.35 -25.85
CA ASP A 211 -8.38 8.22 -25.42
C ASP A 211 -9.35 8.64 -24.29
N VAL A 212 -10.56 9.04 -24.66
CA VAL A 212 -11.60 9.43 -23.68
C VAL A 212 -12.37 8.24 -23.09
N GLY A 213 -11.87 7.02 -23.29
CA GLY A 213 -12.58 5.81 -22.90
C GLY A 213 -13.83 5.60 -23.76
N HIS A 214 -14.91 5.23 -23.07
CA HIS A 214 -16.21 4.95 -23.69
C HIS A 214 -17.15 6.17 -23.73
N ASN A 215 -16.63 7.38 -23.44
CA ASN A 215 -17.39 8.62 -23.44
C ASN A 215 -17.60 9.16 -24.85
N ASP A 216 -18.75 8.87 -25.44
CA ASP A 216 -19.17 9.29 -26.78
C ASP A 216 -19.59 10.77 -26.87
N THR A 217 -19.74 11.44 -25.73
CA THR A 217 -20.14 12.86 -25.66
C THR A 217 -18.97 13.83 -25.75
N ASP A 218 -17.73 13.34 -25.73
CA ASP A 218 -16.56 14.19 -25.81
C ASP A 218 -16.48 14.97 -27.13
N LEU A 219 -16.25 16.27 -27.05
CA LEU A 219 -16.25 17.19 -28.19
C LEU A 219 -14.92 17.23 -28.96
N CYS A 220 -13.85 16.67 -28.38
CA CYS A 220 -12.48 16.78 -28.87
C CYS A 220 -11.97 15.47 -29.47
N CYS A 221 -12.39 14.33 -28.90
CA CYS A 221 -11.91 13.00 -29.22
C CYS A 221 -13.05 12.09 -29.67
N HIS A 222 -12.75 11.16 -30.58
CA HIS A 222 -13.60 10.01 -30.86
C HIS A 222 -13.40 8.95 -29.78
N SER A 223 -14.49 8.41 -29.26
CA SER A 223 -14.50 7.41 -28.19
C SER A 223 -14.13 6.02 -28.71
N ALA A 224 -13.88 5.08 -27.81
CA ALA A 224 -13.69 3.67 -28.14
C ALA A 224 -14.93 2.98 -28.74
N LYS A 225 -16.10 3.61 -28.70
CA LYS A 225 -17.33 3.09 -29.34
C LYS A 225 -17.44 3.50 -30.81
N ASP A 226 -16.65 4.47 -31.25
CA ASP A 226 -16.62 4.91 -32.64
C ASP A 226 -15.99 3.81 -33.54
N PRO A 227 -16.21 3.84 -34.87
CA PRO A 227 -15.66 2.82 -35.76
C PRO A 227 -14.13 2.71 -35.72
N VAL A 228 -13.62 1.50 -35.92
CA VAL A 228 -12.19 1.23 -36.04
C VAL A 228 -11.57 2.10 -37.15
N GLY A 229 -10.46 2.75 -36.84
CA GLY A 229 -9.76 3.69 -37.72
C GLY A 229 -10.09 5.17 -37.45
N VAL A 230 -11.19 5.46 -36.76
CA VAL A 230 -11.49 6.83 -36.26
C VAL A 230 -11.56 6.91 -34.73
N GLN A 231 -11.81 5.81 -34.03
CA GLN A 231 -11.72 5.73 -32.56
C GLN A 231 -10.36 6.20 -32.04
N CYS A 232 -10.33 6.83 -30.85
CA CYS A 232 -9.12 7.34 -30.20
C CYS A 232 -8.28 8.31 -31.06
N ARG A 233 -8.97 9.06 -31.93
CA ARG A 233 -8.39 10.13 -32.74
C ARG A 233 -9.15 11.44 -32.51
N LEU A 234 -8.47 12.55 -32.75
CA LEU A 234 -9.08 13.86 -32.60
C LEU A 234 -10.19 14.04 -33.63
N ARG A 235 -11.27 14.70 -33.19
CA ARG A 235 -12.35 15.09 -34.10
C ARG A 235 -11.84 16.13 -35.09
N LYS A 236 -12.46 16.17 -36.27
CA LYS A 236 -12.07 17.07 -37.35
C LYS A 236 -12.02 18.54 -36.89
N GLY A 237 -10.88 19.20 -37.10
CA GLY A 237 -10.68 20.61 -36.77
C GLY A 237 -10.37 20.88 -35.29
N LYS A 238 -10.13 19.85 -34.48
CA LYS A 238 -9.68 19.97 -33.10
C LYS A 238 -8.16 19.83 -33.01
N VAL A 239 -7.55 20.53 -32.06
CA VAL A 239 -6.07 20.66 -31.97
C VAL A 239 -5.52 19.90 -30.77
N CYS A 240 -6.32 19.70 -29.72
CA CYS A 240 -5.93 18.94 -28.55
C CYS A 240 -7.05 18.05 -28.00
N PRO A 241 -6.69 16.99 -27.25
CA PRO A 241 -7.64 16.17 -26.53
C PRO A 241 -8.10 16.83 -25.24
N SER A 242 -9.35 16.60 -24.86
CA SER A 242 -9.95 17.07 -23.60
C SER A 242 -9.23 16.56 -22.34
N GLN A 243 -8.51 15.44 -22.43
CA GLN A 243 -7.69 14.88 -21.35
C GLN A 243 -6.46 15.71 -21.01
N GLY A 244 -5.99 16.55 -21.95
CA GLY A 244 -4.82 17.39 -21.72
C GLY A 244 -5.13 18.48 -20.69
N LEU A 245 -4.35 18.55 -19.61
CA LEU A 245 -4.46 19.61 -18.59
C LEU A 245 -4.35 21.03 -19.18
N CYS A 246 -3.63 21.16 -20.31
CA CYS A 246 -3.49 22.40 -21.07
C CYS A 246 -4.40 22.48 -22.31
N CYS A 247 -5.48 21.70 -22.36
CA CYS A 247 -6.52 21.81 -23.38
C CYS A 247 -7.78 22.47 -22.80
N GLY A 248 -8.38 23.39 -23.57
CA GLY A 248 -9.64 24.04 -23.25
C GLY A 248 -10.85 23.18 -23.63
N GLN A 249 -12.04 23.58 -23.17
CA GLN A 249 -13.30 22.90 -23.54
C GLN A 249 -13.65 23.04 -25.03
N ASP A 250 -13.09 24.04 -25.70
CA ASP A 250 -13.19 24.26 -27.15
C ASP A 250 -12.27 23.34 -27.97
N CYS A 251 -11.43 22.55 -27.30
CA CYS A 251 -10.39 21.69 -27.86
C CYS A 251 -9.24 22.48 -28.51
N GLY A 252 -8.99 23.70 -27.99
CA GLY A 252 -7.83 24.53 -28.29
C GLY A 252 -6.83 24.54 -27.13
N PHE A 253 -5.56 24.84 -27.41
CA PHE A 253 -4.56 24.99 -26.37
C PHE A 253 -4.91 26.16 -25.45
N ARG A 254 -4.77 25.94 -24.14
CA ARG A 254 -4.88 27.01 -23.16
C ARG A 254 -3.75 28.03 -23.37
N PRO A 255 -4.00 29.33 -23.11
CA PRO A 255 -3.01 30.38 -23.36
C PRO A 255 -1.76 30.21 -22.49
N VAL A 256 -0.67 30.81 -22.95
CA VAL A 256 0.59 30.86 -22.20
C VAL A 256 0.36 31.45 -20.81
N GLY A 257 0.88 30.81 -19.78
CA GLY A 257 0.77 31.26 -18.39
C GLY A 257 -0.48 30.77 -17.66
N HIS A 258 -1.34 29.96 -18.29
CA HIS A 258 -2.41 29.27 -17.57
C HIS A 258 -1.83 28.22 -16.62
N VAL A 259 -2.10 28.31 -15.32
CA VAL A 259 -1.64 27.34 -14.31
C VAL A 259 -2.34 25.99 -14.55
N CYS A 260 -1.54 24.94 -14.71
CA CYS A 260 -2.02 23.57 -14.93
C CYS A 260 -1.60 22.59 -13.84
N ASP A 261 -0.64 22.97 -13.00
CA ASP A 261 -0.23 22.26 -11.80
C ASP A 261 0.09 23.29 -10.71
N GLU A 262 -0.49 23.11 -9.54
CA GLU A 262 -0.43 24.09 -8.44
C GLU A 262 0.92 24.03 -7.71
N GLU A 263 1.30 25.13 -7.06
CA GLU A 263 2.51 25.16 -6.24
C GLU A 263 2.38 24.24 -5.01
N THR A 264 3.44 23.45 -4.74
CA THR A 264 3.55 22.61 -3.52
C THR A 264 4.70 23.11 -2.64
N ASP A 265 4.91 22.50 -1.47
CA ASP A 265 6.01 22.87 -0.57
C ASP A 265 7.39 22.87 -1.25
N CYS A 266 7.63 21.95 -2.19
CA CYS A 266 8.94 21.74 -2.82
C CYS A 266 8.96 21.89 -4.34
N LEU A 267 7.82 22.03 -5.00
CA LEU A 267 7.71 22.25 -6.45
C LEU A 267 7.02 23.58 -6.71
N ARG A 268 7.50 24.33 -7.70
CA ARG A 268 6.84 25.54 -8.20
C ARG A 268 5.60 25.17 -9.00
N GLU A 269 4.68 26.12 -9.16
CA GLU A 269 3.58 25.98 -10.10
C GLU A 269 4.10 25.70 -11.52
N SER A 270 3.31 24.95 -12.30
CA SER A 270 3.56 24.73 -13.73
C SER A 270 2.47 25.39 -14.56
N VAL A 271 2.89 25.99 -15.67
CA VAL A 271 2.01 26.75 -16.56
C VAL A 271 2.05 26.20 -17.98
N CYS A 272 0.91 26.29 -18.66
CA CYS A 272 0.76 25.89 -20.04
C CYS A 272 1.65 26.72 -20.96
N SER A 273 2.26 26.05 -21.94
CA SER A 273 3.13 26.66 -22.94
C SER A 273 2.40 27.34 -24.09
N GLY A 274 1.07 27.16 -24.20
CA GLY A 274 0.27 27.63 -25.33
C GLY A 274 0.37 26.79 -26.60
N LEU A 275 1.23 25.78 -26.62
CA LEU A 275 1.58 25.01 -27.82
C LEU A 275 1.40 23.49 -27.67
N SER A 276 1.06 23.03 -26.47
CA SER A 276 0.96 21.62 -26.12
C SER A 276 -0.23 21.38 -25.20
N PRO A 277 -0.90 20.21 -25.28
CA PRO A 277 -1.95 19.85 -24.34
C PRO A 277 -1.39 19.34 -23.00
N LEU A 278 -0.09 19.04 -22.94
CA LEU A 278 0.58 18.53 -21.75
C LEU A 278 0.98 19.68 -20.82
N CYS A 279 0.74 19.50 -19.53
CA CYS A 279 1.32 20.37 -18.51
C CYS A 279 2.82 20.07 -18.39
N PRO A 280 3.71 21.06 -18.52
CA PRO A 280 5.15 20.85 -18.31
C PRO A 280 5.44 20.32 -16.90
N GLN A 281 6.54 19.59 -16.72
CA GLN A 281 6.94 19.15 -15.38
C GLN A 281 7.31 20.37 -14.51
N PRO A 282 6.80 20.44 -13.27
CA PRO A 282 7.08 21.56 -12.38
C PRO A 282 8.55 21.61 -11.97
N MET A 283 9.10 22.82 -11.83
CA MET A 283 10.49 23.01 -11.40
C MET A 283 10.62 22.83 -9.89
N ALA A 284 11.68 22.15 -9.46
CA ALA A 284 12.04 22.05 -8.04
C ALA A 284 12.34 23.44 -7.44
N LYS A 285 11.86 23.66 -6.21
CA LYS A 285 12.29 24.79 -5.38
C LYS A 285 13.73 24.61 -4.91
N GLU A 286 14.30 25.68 -4.38
CA GLU A 286 15.68 25.68 -3.88
C GLU A 286 15.88 24.62 -2.80
N ASN A 287 17.03 23.94 -2.85
CA ASN A 287 17.40 22.97 -1.82
C ASN A 287 17.44 23.63 -0.45
N LEU A 288 17.06 22.89 0.59
CA LEU A 288 16.95 23.36 1.98
C LEU A 288 15.77 24.33 2.25
N THR A 289 14.85 24.50 1.29
CA THR A 289 13.53 25.12 1.54
C THR A 289 12.79 24.27 2.57
N VAL A 290 12.19 24.92 3.57
CA VAL A 290 11.49 24.21 4.66
C VAL A 290 10.12 23.75 4.18
N CYS A 291 9.74 22.51 4.49
CA CYS A 291 8.49 21.88 4.07
C CYS A 291 7.87 21.05 5.21
N SER A 292 6.67 20.49 4.98
CA SER A 292 5.94 19.67 5.95
C SER A 292 5.78 20.39 7.31
N GLU A 293 5.18 21.58 7.25
CA GLU A 293 4.88 22.43 8.42
C GLU A 293 6.11 22.84 9.28
N GLY A 294 7.32 22.72 8.74
CA GLY A 294 8.55 23.11 9.43
C GLY A 294 9.44 21.97 9.89
N THR A 295 9.04 20.72 9.62
CA THR A 295 9.72 19.52 10.14
C THR A 295 10.80 18.99 9.19
N ARG A 296 10.68 19.28 7.89
CA ARG A 296 11.54 18.74 6.83
C ARG A 296 12.06 19.83 5.91
N VAL A 297 12.94 19.43 4.99
CA VAL A 297 13.45 20.28 3.92
C VAL A 297 13.36 19.62 2.54
N CYS A 298 13.22 20.47 1.53
CA CYS A 298 13.20 20.11 0.13
C CYS A 298 14.61 19.80 -0.37
N LEU A 299 14.79 18.67 -1.04
CA LEU A 299 15.95 18.38 -1.89
C LEU A 299 15.47 17.92 -3.26
N ASN A 300 15.92 18.59 -4.32
CA ASN A 300 15.57 18.28 -5.71
C ASN A 300 14.05 18.13 -5.93
N GLY A 301 13.25 18.96 -5.27
CA GLY A 301 11.78 18.94 -5.37
C GLY A 301 11.06 17.96 -4.46
N VAL A 302 11.77 17.22 -3.60
CA VAL A 302 11.20 16.22 -2.68
C VAL A 302 11.30 16.67 -1.23
N CYS A 303 10.18 16.66 -0.49
CA CYS A 303 10.14 16.95 0.95
C CYS A 303 10.48 15.69 1.77
N ALA A 304 11.77 15.39 1.94
CA ALA A 304 12.21 14.14 2.58
C ALA A 304 13.21 14.35 3.72
N GLU A 305 14.15 15.27 3.62
CA GLU A 305 15.21 15.38 4.63
C GLU A 305 14.74 16.11 5.89
N SER A 306 15.39 15.82 7.01
CA SER A 306 15.12 16.50 8.28
C SER A 306 15.46 17.99 8.22
N VAL A 307 14.70 18.82 8.94
CA VAL A 307 15.03 20.24 9.13
C VAL A 307 16.40 20.46 9.78
N CYS A 308 16.94 19.47 10.50
CA CYS A 308 18.32 19.50 11.03
C CYS A 308 19.37 19.78 9.94
N VAL A 309 19.17 19.24 8.73
CA VAL A 309 20.12 19.33 7.61
C VAL A 309 20.32 20.78 7.16
N LYS A 310 19.29 21.62 7.25
CA LYS A 310 19.38 23.07 6.95
C LYS A 310 20.43 23.79 7.79
N HIS A 311 20.71 23.28 8.98
CA HIS A 311 21.64 23.85 9.94
C HIS A 311 22.97 23.10 10.02
N GLY A 312 23.24 22.18 9.08
CA GLY A 312 24.45 21.34 9.11
C GLY A 312 24.46 20.31 10.23
N LEU A 313 23.27 19.95 10.75
CA LEU A 313 23.08 18.95 11.80
C LEU A 313 22.45 17.68 11.20
N GLN A 314 22.55 16.56 11.91
CA GLN A 314 21.91 15.29 11.56
C GLN A 314 20.74 15.00 12.50
N GLN A 315 19.69 14.34 11.99
CA GLN A 315 18.59 13.87 12.84
C GLN A 315 19.06 12.73 13.73
N CYS A 316 18.58 12.70 14.97
CA CYS A 316 18.87 11.66 15.95
C CYS A 316 17.64 11.35 16.81
N ASP A 317 17.65 10.21 17.51
CA ASP A 317 16.59 9.84 18.43
C ASP A 317 16.64 10.69 19.71
N CYS A 318 15.51 11.23 20.12
CA CYS A 318 15.46 12.10 21.29
C CYS A 318 15.87 11.37 22.60
N PRO A 319 16.78 11.97 23.40
CA PRO A 319 17.10 11.48 24.74
C PRO A 319 15.91 11.78 25.67
N GLY A 320 15.29 10.73 26.19
CA GLY A 320 14.07 10.80 27.00
C GLY A 320 13.35 9.45 26.99
N ASP A 321 12.49 9.20 27.98
CA ASP A 321 11.75 7.93 28.11
C ASP A 321 10.28 8.04 27.69
N SER A 322 9.78 9.27 27.51
CA SER A 322 8.40 9.50 27.10
C SER A 322 8.19 9.09 25.64
N MET A 323 7.18 8.25 25.38
CA MET A 323 6.81 7.84 24.02
C MET A 323 6.37 9.00 23.12
N MET A 324 5.95 10.14 23.69
CA MET A 324 5.67 11.35 22.91
C MET A 324 6.96 12.09 22.56
N GLU A 325 7.90 12.22 23.50
CA GLU A 325 9.19 12.85 23.26
C GLU A 325 10.03 12.10 22.21
N LYS A 326 9.88 10.76 22.15
CA LYS A 326 10.48 9.93 21.08
C LYS A 326 10.01 10.30 19.68
N CYS A 327 8.92 11.03 19.55
CA CYS A 327 8.40 11.55 18.29
C CYS A 327 8.60 13.05 18.14
N HIS A 328 9.52 13.65 18.89
CA HIS A 328 9.99 15.01 18.65
C HIS A 328 11.20 15.01 17.72
N THR A 329 11.42 16.12 17.04
CA THR A 329 12.61 16.31 16.22
C THR A 329 13.79 16.62 17.12
N CYS A 330 14.81 15.76 17.08
CA CYS A 330 16.09 15.96 17.72
C CYS A 330 17.20 16.00 16.66
N CYS A 331 18.19 16.87 16.91
CA CYS A 331 19.34 17.06 16.04
C CYS A 331 20.64 16.87 16.83
N GLN A 332 21.66 16.38 16.15
CA GLN A 332 23.02 16.25 16.67
C GLN A 332 24.03 16.84 15.68
N GLN A 333 25.20 17.20 16.19
CA GLN A 333 26.35 17.48 15.35
C GLN A 333 26.84 16.18 14.68
N PRO A 334 27.64 16.25 13.61
CA PRO A 334 28.23 15.05 13.00
C PRO A 334 29.06 14.21 13.98
N GLU A 335 29.54 14.80 15.08
CA GLU A 335 30.18 14.10 16.18
C GLU A 335 29.15 13.36 17.08
N PRO A 336 29.43 12.11 17.50
CA PRO A 336 28.53 11.34 18.36
C PRO A 336 28.20 12.05 19.70
N ASP A 337 27.06 11.70 20.29
CA ASP A 337 26.62 12.06 21.65
C ASP A 337 26.20 13.53 21.90
N THR A 338 25.91 14.29 20.84
CA THR A 338 25.43 15.68 20.95
C THR A 338 23.93 15.85 20.69
N CYS A 339 23.18 14.73 20.68
CA CYS A 339 21.76 14.73 20.36
C CYS A 339 20.94 15.52 21.37
N ALA A 340 20.19 16.50 20.87
CA ALA A 340 19.33 17.33 21.69
C ALA A 340 18.02 17.66 20.97
N SER A 341 16.97 17.88 21.76
CA SER A 341 15.66 18.30 21.23
C SER A 341 15.69 19.72 20.68
N THR A 342 14.90 19.97 19.65
CA THR A 342 14.63 21.31 19.10
C THR A 342 14.11 22.29 20.15
N THR A 343 13.48 21.80 21.24
CA THR A 343 13.02 22.59 22.39
C THR A 343 14.11 22.88 23.44
N SER A 344 15.27 22.21 23.35
CA SER A 344 16.35 22.34 24.32
C SER A 344 17.05 23.71 24.26
N SER A 345 17.74 24.08 25.36
CA SER A 345 18.59 25.28 25.37
C SER A 345 19.76 25.18 24.38
N VAL A 346 20.27 23.98 24.13
CA VAL A 346 21.41 23.71 23.24
C VAL A 346 21.09 24.11 21.79
N LEU A 347 19.92 23.72 21.29
CA LEU A 347 19.50 24.01 19.91
C LEU A 347 18.67 25.29 19.77
N SER A 348 18.51 26.07 20.85
CA SER A 348 17.73 27.31 20.86
C SER A 348 18.20 28.35 19.83
N ARG A 349 19.50 28.36 19.48
CA ARG A 349 20.06 29.24 18.45
C ARG A 349 19.50 28.95 17.05
N TYR A 350 19.12 27.70 16.76
CA TYR A 350 18.62 27.28 15.45
C TYR A 350 17.09 27.29 15.39
N PHE A 351 16.45 26.71 16.41
CA PHE A 351 15.00 26.46 16.39
C PHE A 351 14.19 27.35 17.34
N GLN A 352 14.84 28.24 18.11
CA GLN A 352 14.17 29.17 19.04
C GLN A 352 13.27 28.46 20.07
N LYS A 353 13.66 27.24 20.48
CA LYS A 353 12.89 26.35 21.35
C LYS A 353 11.49 25.97 20.80
N LYS A 354 11.31 26.05 19.48
CA LYS A 354 10.09 25.59 18.81
C LYS A 354 9.99 24.07 18.93
N GLU A 355 8.84 23.59 19.39
CA GLU A 355 8.51 22.17 19.36
C GLU A 355 8.16 21.76 17.94
N LEU A 356 8.93 20.79 17.42
CA LEU A 356 8.74 20.25 16.08
C LEU A 356 8.51 18.74 16.21
N PRO A 357 7.29 18.23 15.99
CA PRO A 357 7.06 16.81 16.00
C PRO A 357 7.64 16.15 14.74
N LEU A 358 8.00 14.88 14.84
CA LEU A 358 8.27 14.05 13.68
C LEU A 358 6.96 13.80 12.92
N VAL A 359 7.09 13.68 11.60
CA VAL A 359 5.97 13.30 10.73
C VAL A 359 5.46 11.90 11.07
N GLY A 360 4.17 11.66 10.84
CA GLY A 360 3.58 10.33 10.99
C GLY A 360 4.34 9.31 10.14
N GLY A 361 4.64 8.16 10.73
CA GLY A 361 5.41 7.08 10.11
C GLY A 361 6.93 7.19 10.26
N ALA A 362 7.44 8.32 10.76
CA ALA A 362 8.86 8.43 11.08
C ALA A 362 9.27 7.34 12.09
N PRO A 363 10.43 6.69 11.89
CA PRO A 363 10.92 5.72 12.84
C PRO A 363 11.23 6.40 14.18
N CYS A 364 10.96 5.68 15.26
CA CYS A 364 11.22 6.15 16.62
C CYS A 364 11.78 5.02 17.48
N TYR A 365 12.42 5.39 18.60
CA TYR A 365 12.98 4.43 19.57
C TYR A 365 13.99 3.47 18.93
N GLY A 366 15.02 3.99 18.26
CA GLY A 366 16.05 3.16 17.63
C GLY A 366 15.51 2.27 16.52
N ASN A 367 14.57 2.78 15.72
CA ASN A 367 13.85 2.07 14.66
C ASN A 367 13.00 0.87 15.14
N GLN A 368 12.64 0.81 16.42
CA GLN A 368 11.77 -0.25 16.95
C GLN A 368 10.28 0.11 16.88
N GLY A 369 9.95 1.33 16.46
CA GLY A 369 8.58 1.79 16.33
C GLY A 369 8.41 2.89 15.29
N TYR A 370 7.19 3.37 15.15
CA TYR A 370 6.83 4.49 14.28
C TYR A 370 6.01 5.53 15.05
N CYS A 371 6.10 6.79 14.63
CA CYS A 371 5.26 7.86 15.16
C CYS A 371 3.86 7.81 14.55
N ASP A 372 2.83 7.71 15.38
CA ASP A 372 1.44 7.80 14.91
C ASP A 372 1.01 9.26 14.64
N LYS A 373 -0.22 9.45 14.15
CA LYS A 373 -0.81 10.78 13.89
C LYS A 373 -0.91 11.67 15.13
N PHE A 374 -0.81 11.10 16.34
CA PHE A 374 -0.84 11.83 17.60
C PHE A 374 0.58 12.08 18.15
N HIS A 375 1.61 11.86 17.33
CA HIS A 375 3.02 12.01 17.69
C HIS A 375 3.40 11.15 18.90
N LYS A 376 2.85 9.94 18.97
CA LYS A 376 3.23 8.94 19.96
C LYS A 376 3.95 7.79 19.27
N CYS A 377 5.11 7.42 19.81
CA CYS A 377 5.88 6.29 19.33
C CYS A 377 5.13 4.98 19.61
N ARG A 378 4.77 4.26 18.56
CA ARG A 378 4.16 2.93 18.58
C ARG A 378 5.25 1.92 18.25
N LEU A 379 5.65 1.16 19.25
CA LEU A 379 6.60 0.07 19.06
C LEU A 379 5.97 -1.02 18.18
N LEU A 380 6.76 -1.50 17.22
CA LEU A 380 6.43 -2.66 16.39
C LEU A 380 6.61 -3.91 17.27
N ASP A 381 5.52 -4.36 17.88
CA ASP A 381 5.48 -5.68 18.51
C ASP A 381 5.62 -6.74 17.39
N ALA A 382 6.79 -7.37 17.31
CA ALA A 382 7.05 -8.50 16.40
C ALA A 382 6.17 -9.72 16.74
N ASP A 383 5.59 -9.74 17.95
CA ASP A 383 4.71 -10.80 18.39
C ASP A 383 3.25 -10.32 18.38
N GLY A 384 2.43 -10.93 17.52
CA GLY A 384 1.05 -10.54 17.29
C GLY A 384 0.12 -10.54 18.53
N PRO A 385 -1.19 -10.31 18.35
CA PRO A 385 -2.15 -10.16 19.48
C PRO A 385 -2.21 -11.36 20.44
N ILE A 386 -1.80 -12.56 19.99
CA ILE A 386 -1.70 -13.77 20.83
C ILE A 386 -0.57 -13.64 21.87
N ALA A 387 0.55 -13.00 21.55
CA ALA A 387 1.66 -12.82 22.47
C ALA A 387 1.38 -11.75 23.55
N ARG A 388 0.53 -10.76 23.23
CA ARG A 388 0.00 -9.83 24.25
C ARG A 388 -0.87 -10.54 25.28
N LEU A 389 -1.68 -11.51 24.84
CA LEU A 389 -2.45 -12.36 25.74
C LEU A 389 -1.51 -13.29 26.54
N LYS A 390 -0.49 -13.86 25.89
CA LYS A 390 0.55 -14.71 26.50
C LYS A 390 1.27 -14.00 27.64
N ASN A 391 1.77 -12.78 27.41
CA ASN A 391 2.62 -12.07 28.37
C ASN A 391 1.81 -11.36 29.47
N SER A 392 0.59 -10.91 29.18
CA SER A 392 -0.23 -10.19 30.16
C SER A 392 -1.01 -11.11 31.11
N PHE A 393 -1.22 -12.39 30.76
CA PHE A 393 -2.03 -13.31 31.56
C PHE A 393 -1.26 -14.50 32.15
N LEU A 394 -0.12 -14.91 31.55
CA LEU A 394 0.52 -16.18 31.92
C LEU A 394 2.01 -16.07 32.32
N HIS A 395 2.66 -14.89 32.28
CA HIS A 395 4.09 -14.71 32.63
C HIS A 395 4.98 -15.89 32.16
N LEU A 396 4.91 -16.22 30.87
CA LEU A 396 5.57 -17.38 30.26
C LEU A 396 6.96 -17.02 29.72
N ASP A 397 7.73 -16.23 30.46
CA ASP A 397 9.09 -15.85 30.05
C ASP A 397 10.06 -17.05 30.11
N ASP A 398 9.67 -18.15 30.77
CA ASP A 398 10.52 -19.35 30.98
C ASP A 398 10.24 -20.52 30.02
N PHE A 399 9.30 -20.41 29.06
CA PHE A 399 8.92 -21.54 28.20
C PHE A 399 8.86 -21.20 26.71
N ASP A 400 9.78 -21.80 25.94
CA ASP A 400 9.90 -21.62 24.48
C ASP A 400 8.79 -22.34 23.66
N ASP A 401 8.10 -23.34 24.24
CA ASP A 401 7.07 -24.14 23.54
C ASP A 401 5.78 -24.31 24.37
N LEU A 402 4.63 -24.04 23.73
CA LEU A 402 3.29 -24.20 24.30
C LEU A 402 3.02 -25.66 24.71
N GLY A 403 3.61 -26.61 23.99
CA GLY A 403 3.50 -28.04 24.28
C GLY A 403 4.18 -28.45 25.58
N GLU A 404 5.26 -27.78 25.98
CA GLU A 404 5.96 -28.08 27.23
C GLU A 404 5.26 -27.50 28.45
N TRP A 405 4.73 -26.27 28.34
CA TRP A 405 3.92 -25.69 29.42
C TRP A 405 2.65 -26.51 29.68
N MET A 406 1.96 -26.96 28.63
CA MET A 406 0.79 -27.84 28.76
C MET A 406 1.12 -29.16 29.45
N LYS A 407 2.31 -29.73 29.22
CA LYS A 407 2.78 -30.93 29.94
C LYS A 407 3.14 -30.62 31.40
N ALA A 408 3.74 -29.47 31.67
CA ALA A 408 4.12 -29.09 33.02
C ALA A 408 2.91 -28.73 33.90
N HIS A 409 1.85 -28.15 33.33
CA HIS A 409 0.69 -27.62 34.06
C HIS A 409 -0.63 -28.30 33.68
N TRP A 410 -0.57 -29.56 33.22
CA TRP A 410 -1.73 -30.36 32.80
C TRP A 410 -2.82 -30.44 33.88
N TRP A 411 -2.44 -30.44 35.16
CA TRP A 411 -3.36 -30.49 36.30
C TRP A 411 -4.22 -29.22 36.41
N ALA A 412 -3.69 -28.05 36.05
CA ALA A 412 -4.43 -26.78 36.07
C ALA A 412 -5.50 -26.75 34.98
N ILE A 413 -5.16 -27.25 33.78
CA ILE A 413 -6.09 -27.41 32.66
C ILE A 413 -7.22 -28.37 33.06
N LEU A 414 -6.90 -29.47 33.74
CA LEU A 414 -7.87 -30.46 34.19
C LEU A 414 -8.82 -29.88 35.26
N LEU A 415 -8.32 -29.06 36.20
CA LEU A 415 -9.16 -28.35 37.18
C LEU A 415 -10.10 -27.34 36.51
N VAL A 416 -9.66 -26.61 35.48
CA VAL A 416 -10.52 -25.68 34.72
C VAL A 416 -11.63 -26.44 33.98
N ILE A 417 -11.32 -27.58 33.38
CA ILE A 417 -12.32 -28.41 32.70
C ILE A 417 -13.33 -28.99 33.69
N LEU A 418 -12.87 -29.48 34.85
CA LEU A 418 -13.75 -30.02 35.90
C LEU A 418 -14.65 -28.94 36.50
N THR A 419 -14.12 -27.73 36.72
CA THR A 419 -14.92 -26.60 37.22
C THR A 419 -15.96 -26.14 36.21
N LEU A 420 -15.59 -26.00 34.93
CA LEU A 420 -16.55 -25.68 33.85
C LEU A 420 -17.63 -26.76 33.70
N SER A 421 -17.26 -28.03 33.79
CA SER A 421 -18.20 -29.16 33.73
C SER A 421 -19.13 -29.19 34.94
N GLY A 422 -18.61 -28.90 36.13
CA GLY A 422 -19.40 -28.76 37.36
C GLY A 422 -20.37 -27.58 37.30
N VAL A 423 -19.93 -26.43 36.77
CA VAL A 423 -20.78 -25.26 36.55
C VAL A 423 -21.88 -25.60 35.54
N MET A 424 -21.55 -26.23 34.40
CA MET A 424 -22.55 -26.69 33.43
C MET A 424 -23.55 -27.67 34.07
N GLY A 425 -23.07 -28.66 34.82
CA GLY A 425 -23.93 -29.61 35.54
C GLY A 425 -24.84 -28.92 36.56
N CYS A 426 -24.32 -27.97 37.33
CA CYS A 426 -25.11 -27.14 38.25
C CYS A 426 -26.14 -26.29 37.51
N THR A 427 -25.78 -25.64 36.39
CA THR A 427 -26.75 -24.86 35.60
C THR A 427 -27.84 -25.74 35.01
N VAL A 428 -27.53 -26.95 34.54
CA VAL A 428 -28.53 -27.90 34.06
C VAL A 428 -29.44 -28.33 35.23
N CYS A 429 -28.89 -28.69 36.39
CA CYS A 429 -29.69 -29.06 37.56
C CYS A 429 -30.57 -27.91 38.10
N LEU A 430 -30.07 -26.67 38.07
CA LEU A 430 -30.79 -25.49 38.60
C LEU A 430 -31.82 -24.96 37.59
N CYS A 431 -31.59 -25.11 36.29
CA CYS A 431 -32.47 -24.60 35.23
C CYS A 431 -33.36 -25.66 34.57
N SER A 432 -33.18 -26.96 34.85
CA SER A 432 -34.11 -28.00 34.37
C SER A 432 -35.36 -28.08 35.27
N GLN A 433 -36.30 -27.15 35.09
CA GLN A 433 -37.67 -27.39 35.55
C GLN A 433 -38.36 -28.38 34.59
N THR A 434 -38.85 -29.48 35.15
CA THR A 434 -39.66 -30.47 34.45
C THR A 434 -41.01 -29.85 34.08
N LEU A 435 -41.27 -29.69 32.78
CA LEU A 435 -42.61 -29.37 32.26
C LEU A 435 -43.53 -30.57 32.52
N ASN A 436 -44.21 -30.58 33.66
CA ASN A 436 -45.36 -31.45 33.92
C ASN A 436 -46.57 -30.93 33.13
N THR A 437 -46.74 -31.37 31.89
CA THR A 437 -48.02 -31.24 31.18
C THR A 437 -48.96 -32.35 31.64
N ARG A 438 -49.92 -32.00 32.51
CA ARG A 438 -51.08 -32.85 32.83
C ARG A 438 -52.34 -31.98 32.69
N GLU A 439 -52.92 -31.94 31.50
CA GLU A 439 -54.31 -31.49 31.31
C GLU A 439 -55.28 -32.67 31.49
N PRO A 440 -56.41 -32.46 32.16
CA PRO A 440 -57.63 -33.21 31.90
C PRO A 440 -58.77 -32.28 31.43
N GLY A 441 -59.11 -32.44 30.14
CA GLY A 441 -60.45 -32.52 29.54
C GLY A 441 -61.60 -31.63 30.02
N LEU A 442 -62.15 -30.87 29.05
CA LEU A 442 -63.58 -30.57 28.97
C LEU A 442 -64.14 -30.97 27.59
N THR A 443 -64.88 -32.09 27.58
CA THR A 443 -66.16 -32.40 26.91
C THR A 443 -66.48 -31.93 25.48
N SER A 444 -66.85 -32.90 24.63
CA SER A 444 -67.99 -32.77 23.71
C SER A 444 -68.64 -34.14 23.49
N ASP A 445 -69.88 -34.31 23.98
CA ASP A 445 -70.83 -35.31 23.52
C ASP A 445 -71.82 -34.59 22.58
N THR A 446 -71.77 -34.93 21.28
CA THR A 446 -72.86 -35.19 20.31
C THR A 446 -72.42 -34.93 18.87
#